data_AF-A0A2T1BYQ0-F1
#
_entry.id   AF-A0A2T1BYQ0-F1
#
_cell.length_a   1.000
_cell.length_b   1.000
_cell.length_c   1.000
_cell.angle_alpha   90.00
_cell.angle_beta   90.00
_cell.angle_gamma   90.00
#
_symmetry.space_group_name_H-M   'P 1'
#
loop_
_entity.id
_entity.type
_entity.pdbx_description
1 polymer ?
#
loop_
_entity_poly.entity_id
_entity_poly.type
_entity_poly.pdbx_seq_one_letter_code
_entity_poly.pdbx_strand_id
1 'polypeptide(L)'
;AKYLEKHSGIENVRETCQQVIEYINSLISPIISQYKLPDGWNDLRLWVKQVVMLPGNQTTQTANNFLNELANYNAAKKSGRGKQLICSISHSAYTVTEQMESAVLFTPQVYTNKQMLNGSNAKRNISSIAGLEMMLRQILMNQTQAVGKRFEDGKYRYLYFYPTYYFTPETNRFLQKAYTGIAQTRFDTSIRNHFISKELQANFDKDKYQNVDAFLIDENIDLQKDRTFKLSYPDDQPLTFYFMAMPPGRDSSDTESWVMPTWLAFAFPMILDVKTVVSESPIPPFNDGAEFEESVFIDSAPHAFRTLVGRDRFRLDYILQGWNENNKSYPAPLNVLTAAYAIHLDVNAKSGKSGYDANWGRFTELAKDFETTPLHVFSYLNRWVRSQGIETARLEKIKLYAYHFYPCFDPYVEYDFESKEWKLMKESHLNHPKKITDLYRKFYRANKRYNPKSNAVLKPIDIAAETILKAETSVFNGETLVAAVAAEVFKLMDRVHANTADGRWIMSKREEERQAILDFARYFVIEVFEKSFAGDRARLAGRQLNLIKDTCEFLYRLEDDRENEHRDRNQGDSITKNTTKNDDEEH
;
A
#
# COMPACT_ATOMS: atom_id res chain seq x y z
N ALA A 1 38.45 21.45 35.88
CA ALA A 1 39.28 22.63 35.58
C ALA A 1 40.68 22.49 36.20
N LYS A 2 40.88 22.72 37.51
CA LYS A 2 42.21 22.67 38.16
C LYS A 2 43.01 21.36 38.04
N TYR A 3 42.34 20.20 37.88
CA TYR A 3 43.00 18.90 37.67
C TYR A 3 43.59 18.77 36.25
N LEU A 4 42.84 19.24 35.23
CA LEU A 4 43.26 19.25 33.82
C LEU A 4 44.34 20.29 33.54
N GLU A 5 44.33 21.42 34.28
CA GLU A 5 45.42 22.41 34.26
C GLU A 5 46.75 21.84 34.78
N LYS A 6 46.72 20.87 35.71
CA LYS A 6 47.92 20.22 36.27
C LYS A 6 48.39 19.00 35.47
N HIS A 7 47.53 18.41 34.63
CA HIS A 7 47.83 17.20 33.86
C HIS A 7 47.45 17.41 32.40
N SER A 8 48.21 18.29 31.72
CA SER A 8 48.03 18.61 30.30
C SER A 8 48.33 17.40 29.42
N GLY A 9 47.37 16.97 28.61
CA GLY A 9 47.48 15.84 27.67
C GLY A 9 46.58 14.64 27.97
N ILE A 10 45.83 14.66 29.08
CA ILE A 10 44.83 13.62 29.40
C ILE A 10 43.49 14.02 28.80
N GLU A 11 43.11 13.40 27.68
CA GLU A 11 41.79 13.57 27.05
C GLU A 11 40.69 12.71 27.71
N ASN A 12 41.08 11.62 28.41
CA ASN A 12 40.15 10.69 29.03
C ASN A 12 40.38 10.57 30.54
N VAL A 13 39.46 11.13 31.32
CA VAL A 13 39.48 11.13 32.80
C VAL A 13 38.67 9.99 33.43
N ARG A 14 38.19 9.02 32.62
CA ARG A 14 37.30 7.96 33.10
C ARG A 14 37.89 7.16 34.27
N GLU A 15 39.15 6.72 34.17
CA GLU A 15 39.79 5.94 35.24
C GLU A 15 39.91 6.75 36.54
N THR A 16 40.33 8.01 36.45
CA THR A 16 40.42 8.88 37.63
C THR A 16 39.05 9.12 38.25
N CYS A 17 38.02 9.37 37.44
CA CYS A 17 36.65 9.51 37.91
C CYS A 17 36.15 8.22 38.57
N GLN A 18 36.51 7.06 38.04
CA GLN A 18 36.13 5.76 38.59
C GLN A 18 36.80 5.50 39.94
N GLN A 19 38.08 5.84 40.09
CA GLN A 19 38.79 5.79 41.37
C GLN A 19 38.19 6.74 42.42
N VAL A 20 37.78 7.94 42.00
CA VAL A 20 37.09 8.89 42.89
C VAL A 20 35.72 8.35 43.30
N ILE A 21 34.96 7.75 42.38
CA ILE A 21 33.68 7.11 42.69
C ILE A 21 33.87 5.94 43.66
N GLU A 22 34.88 5.09 43.45
CA GLU A 22 35.21 3.97 44.35
C GLU A 22 35.60 4.46 45.74
N TYR A 23 36.41 5.52 45.83
CA TYR A 23 36.77 6.13 47.10
C TYR A 23 35.56 6.71 47.83
N ILE A 24 34.71 7.48 47.13
CA ILE A 24 33.46 8.01 47.69
C ILE A 24 32.54 6.86 48.12
N ASN A 25 32.43 5.80 47.32
CA ASN A 25 31.61 4.64 47.65
C ASN A 25 32.14 3.91 48.89
N SER A 26 33.46 3.85 49.08
CA SER A 26 34.06 3.28 50.30
C SER A 26 33.73 4.07 51.57
N LEU A 27 33.57 5.39 51.44
CA LEU A 27 33.21 6.28 52.57
C LEU A 27 31.71 6.22 52.87
N ILE A 28 30.86 6.05 51.85
CA ILE A 28 29.40 6.13 51.98
C ILE A 28 28.76 4.74 52.22
N SER A 29 29.32 3.66 51.68
CA SER A 29 28.79 2.29 51.83
C SER A 29 28.56 1.87 53.30
N PRO A 30 29.45 2.15 54.27
CA PRO A 30 29.22 1.81 55.68
C PRO A 30 28.10 2.62 56.34
N ILE A 31 27.77 3.80 55.78
CA ILE A 31 26.68 4.65 56.25
C ILE A 31 25.37 4.17 55.62
N ILE A 32 25.36 3.89 54.31
CA ILE A 32 24.21 3.36 53.58
C ILE A 32 23.75 2.02 54.17
N SER A 33 24.66 1.13 54.53
CA SER A 33 24.32 -0.19 55.09
C SER A 33 23.60 -0.12 56.44
N GLN A 34 23.68 1.01 57.15
CA GLN A 34 22.96 1.25 58.40
C GLN A 34 21.50 1.66 58.18
N TYR A 35 21.13 2.11 56.97
CA TYR A 35 19.79 2.57 56.65
C TYR A 35 19.14 1.65 55.62
N LYS A 36 17.90 1.25 55.88
CA LYS A 36 17.08 0.54 54.89
C LYS A 36 16.53 1.55 53.88
N LEU A 37 17.37 1.97 52.95
CA LEU A 37 16.99 2.91 51.90
C LEU A 37 16.00 2.24 50.94
N PRO A 38 14.88 2.90 50.59
CA PRO A 38 14.01 2.43 49.53
C PRO A 38 14.77 2.47 48.19
N ASP A 39 14.68 1.39 47.44
CA ASP A 39 15.33 1.23 46.13
C ASP A 39 14.59 1.97 44.99
N GLY A 40 13.45 2.59 45.30
CA GLY A 40 12.61 3.32 44.35
C GLY A 40 11.66 2.44 43.53
N TRP A 41 11.67 1.12 43.69
CA TRP A 41 10.91 0.18 42.85
C TRP A 41 9.61 -0.32 43.48
N ASN A 42 9.25 0.16 44.67
CA ASN A 42 8.07 -0.30 45.40
C ASN A 42 6.76 -0.15 44.60
N ASP A 43 6.58 1.00 43.93
CA ASP A 43 5.38 1.25 43.13
C ASP A 43 5.31 0.29 41.93
N LEU A 44 6.44 0.00 41.28
CA LEU A 44 6.48 -0.99 40.19
C LEU A 44 6.16 -2.40 40.69
N ARG A 45 6.74 -2.80 41.83
CA ARG A 45 6.44 -4.11 42.45
C ARG A 45 4.96 -4.23 42.80
N LEU A 46 4.35 -3.15 43.30
CA LEU A 46 2.94 -3.09 43.63
C LEU A 46 2.08 -3.18 42.35
N TRP A 47 2.43 -2.40 41.33
CA TRP A 47 1.75 -2.40 40.03
C TRP A 47 1.78 -3.79 39.39
N VAL A 48 2.95 -4.44 39.33
CA VAL A 48 3.09 -5.80 38.78
C VAL A 48 2.18 -6.79 39.53
N LYS A 49 2.17 -6.74 40.86
CA LYS A 49 1.29 -7.62 41.67
C LYS A 49 -0.21 -7.39 41.42
N GLN A 50 -0.59 -6.15 41.10
CA GLN A 50 -1.99 -5.77 40.92
C GLN A 50 -2.47 -5.97 39.48
N VAL A 51 -1.59 -5.87 38.49
CA VAL A 51 -1.93 -5.87 37.06
C VAL A 51 -1.60 -7.19 36.36
N VAL A 52 -0.51 -7.85 36.74
CA VAL A 52 -0.12 -9.13 36.12
C VAL A 52 -0.97 -10.25 36.71
N MET A 53 -1.97 -10.69 35.94
CA MET A 53 -2.82 -11.82 36.30
C MET A 53 -2.20 -13.12 35.77
N LEU A 54 -1.74 -13.97 36.68
CA LEU A 54 -1.32 -15.33 36.34
C LEU A 54 -2.54 -16.29 36.41
N PRO A 55 -2.60 -17.32 35.55
CA PRO A 55 -3.67 -18.32 35.60
C PRO A 55 -3.77 -18.93 37.00
N GLY A 56 -4.95 -18.84 37.64
CA GLY A 56 -5.20 -19.37 38.99
C GLY A 56 -5.27 -18.32 40.12
N ASN A 57 -4.81 -17.08 39.90
CA ASN A 57 -4.96 -15.99 40.87
C ASN A 57 -6.18 -15.11 40.52
N GLN A 58 -7.38 -15.58 40.84
CA GLN A 58 -8.54 -14.70 40.90
C GLN A 58 -8.56 -14.01 42.27
N THR A 59 -8.30 -12.71 42.32
CA THR A 59 -8.40 -11.97 43.58
C THR A 59 -9.25 -10.72 43.46
N THR A 60 -10.09 -10.55 44.48
CA THR A 60 -10.94 -9.45 44.94
C THR A 60 -10.30 -8.05 45.03
N GLN A 61 -9.13 -7.80 44.43
CA GLN A 61 -8.35 -6.57 44.57
C GLN A 61 -8.83 -5.39 43.71
N THR A 62 -9.59 -5.63 42.65
CA THR A 62 -10.04 -4.59 41.70
C THR A 62 -10.95 -3.53 42.34
N ALA A 63 -11.83 -3.91 43.25
CA ALA A 63 -12.75 -2.96 43.91
C ALA A 63 -12.04 -1.99 44.86
N ASN A 64 -11.07 -2.49 45.64
CA ASN A 64 -10.30 -1.65 46.56
C ASN A 64 -9.37 -0.68 45.82
N ASN A 65 -8.80 -1.10 44.69
CA ASN A 65 -7.99 -0.22 43.84
C ASN A 65 -8.83 0.93 43.28
N PHE A 66 -10.02 0.65 42.77
CA PHE A 66 -10.96 1.68 42.30
C PHE A 66 -11.33 2.68 43.41
N LEU A 67 -11.64 2.19 44.61
CA LEU A 67 -11.97 3.06 45.74
C LEU A 67 -10.81 3.98 46.14
N ASN A 68 -9.57 3.48 46.10
CA ASN A 68 -8.38 4.27 46.36
C ASN A 68 -8.14 5.34 45.28
N GLU A 69 -8.31 5.00 44.00
CA GLU A 69 -8.21 5.94 42.89
C GLU A 69 -9.29 7.04 42.98
N LEU A 70 -10.53 6.66 43.30
CA LEU A 70 -11.64 7.59 43.49
C LEU A 70 -11.39 8.53 44.68
N ALA A 71 -10.87 8.01 45.79
CA ALA A 71 -10.52 8.80 46.96
C ALA A 71 -9.43 9.84 46.63
N ASN A 72 -8.38 9.43 45.92
CA ASN A 72 -7.30 10.30 45.48
C ASN A 72 -7.79 11.37 44.48
N TYR A 73 -8.67 11.00 43.55
CA TYR A 73 -9.30 11.94 42.63
C TYR A 73 -10.10 13.03 43.36
N ASN A 74 -10.91 12.62 44.34
CA ASN A 74 -11.68 13.55 45.15
C ASN A 74 -10.78 14.44 46.02
N ALA A 75 -9.69 13.90 46.58
CA ALA A 75 -8.70 14.67 47.34
C ALA A 75 -7.93 15.68 46.46
N ALA A 76 -7.64 15.33 45.21
CA ALA A 76 -6.96 16.20 44.26
C ALA A 76 -7.79 17.41 43.84
N LYS A 77 -9.13 17.35 43.94
CA LYS A 77 -10.04 18.47 43.67
C LYS A 77 -10.26 19.41 44.85
N LYS A 78 -9.79 19.09 46.06
CA LYS A 78 -9.93 19.97 47.24
C LYS A 78 -8.96 21.15 47.17
N SER A 79 -9.42 22.36 47.50
CA SER A 79 -8.59 23.55 47.65
C SER A 79 -7.98 23.65 49.06
N GLY A 80 -6.67 23.86 49.18
CA GLY A 80 -5.98 24.13 50.46
C GLY A 80 -5.31 22.92 51.11
N ARG A 81 -5.33 22.86 52.44
CA ARG A 81 -4.63 21.84 53.25
C ARG A 81 -5.30 20.48 53.06
N GLY A 82 -4.55 19.46 52.64
CA GLY A 82 -5.06 18.13 52.29
C GLY A 82 -5.23 17.87 50.79
N LYS A 83 -4.80 18.81 49.93
CA LYS A 83 -4.67 18.58 48.49
C LYS A 83 -3.59 17.53 48.21
N GLN A 84 -3.98 16.45 47.55
CA GLN A 84 -3.04 15.46 47.02
C GLN A 84 -2.73 15.72 45.55
N LEU A 85 -1.48 15.45 45.16
CA LEU A 85 -1.09 15.46 43.76
C LEU A 85 -1.65 14.20 43.08
N ILE A 86 -2.13 14.36 41.85
CA ILE A 86 -2.64 13.25 41.04
C ILE A 86 -1.91 13.19 39.71
N CYS A 87 -1.68 11.98 39.22
CA CYS A 87 -1.10 11.80 37.89
C CYS A 87 -2.05 12.32 36.81
N SER A 88 -1.52 13.18 35.94
CA SER A 88 -2.25 13.78 34.82
C SER A 88 -2.64 12.76 33.74
N ILE A 89 -1.95 11.62 33.68
CA ILE A 89 -2.15 10.56 32.68
C ILE A 89 -3.13 9.52 33.23
N SER A 90 -2.70 8.75 34.24
CA SER A 90 -3.38 7.54 34.68
C SER A 90 -4.31 7.70 35.89
N HIS A 91 -4.23 8.80 36.65
CA HIS A 91 -4.92 8.97 37.95
C HIS A 91 -4.65 7.88 39.00
N SER A 92 -3.68 7.02 38.74
CA SER A 92 -3.34 5.90 39.59
C SER A 92 -2.90 6.33 40.98
N ALA A 93 -3.07 5.43 41.96
CA ALA A 93 -2.77 5.68 43.37
C ALA A 93 -1.26 5.61 43.73
N TYR A 94 -0.37 5.55 42.75
CA TYR A 94 1.08 5.48 42.95
C TYR A 94 1.68 6.84 43.31
N THR A 95 2.93 6.85 43.75
CA THR A 95 3.65 8.07 44.13
C THR A 95 3.68 9.07 42.98
N VAL A 96 3.27 10.30 43.24
CA VAL A 96 3.17 11.36 42.22
C VAL A 96 4.19 12.45 42.49
N THR A 97 4.96 12.81 41.46
CA THR A 97 5.92 13.91 41.49
C THR A 97 5.57 14.97 40.45
N GLU A 98 6.10 16.18 40.62
CA GLU A 98 6.00 17.23 39.63
C GLU A 98 6.85 16.87 38.40
N GLN A 99 6.26 16.96 37.22
CA GLN A 99 6.91 16.61 35.98
C GLN A 99 7.97 17.66 35.62
N MET A 100 9.22 17.23 35.47
CA MET A 100 10.29 18.08 34.93
C MET A 100 10.11 18.23 33.41
N GLU A 101 10.40 19.41 32.85
CA GLU A 101 10.27 19.68 31.40
C GLU A 101 11.11 18.71 30.55
N SER A 102 12.28 18.31 31.04
CA SER A 102 13.15 17.32 30.39
C SER A 102 12.56 15.91 30.32
N ALA A 103 11.57 15.60 31.16
CA ALA A 103 10.89 14.31 31.18
C ALA A 103 9.70 14.26 30.21
N VAL A 104 9.33 15.35 29.53
CA VAL A 104 8.15 15.40 28.66
C VAL A 104 8.49 14.85 27.27
N LEU A 105 7.81 13.76 26.88
CA LEU A 105 8.01 13.10 25.59
C LEU A 105 7.39 13.81 24.39
N PHE A 106 6.29 14.51 24.61
CA PHE A 106 5.44 15.06 23.57
C PHE A 106 5.46 16.59 23.66
N THR A 107 5.07 17.30 22.59
CA THR A 107 4.76 18.72 22.77
C THR A 107 3.71 18.84 23.89
N PRO A 108 3.84 19.77 24.85
CA PRO A 108 2.95 19.85 26.00
C PRO A 108 1.54 20.28 25.56
N GLN A 109 0.76 19.39 24.95
CA GLN A 109 -0.64 19.64 24.62
C GLN A 109 -1.54 19.27 25.81
N VAL A 110 -2.38 20.25 26.16
CA VAL A 110 -3.72 20.28 26.79
C VAL A 110 -4.29 19.03 27.53
N TYR A 111 -3.60 18.46 28.51
CA TYR A 111 -4.25 17.66 29.57
C TYR A 111 -4.79 18.55 30.73
N THR A 112 -5.18 19.79 30.42
CA THR A 112 -5.62 20.83 31.40
C THR A 112 -6.93 20.50 32.09
N ASN A 113 -7.75 19.60 31.53
CA ASN A 113 -9.07 19.25 32.07
C ASN A 113 -9.02 18.56 33.45
N LYS A 114 -7.83 18.15 33.90
CA LYS A 114 -7.63 17.42 35.17
C LYS A 114 -7.07 18.30 36.28
N GLN A 115 -6.71 19.55 35.98
CA GLN A 115 -6.38 20.55 36.98
C GLN A 115 -7.62 21.33 37.41
N MET A 116 -7.52 22.03 38.53
CA MET A 116 -8.59 22.88 39.04
C MET A 116 -8.91 23.96 37.99
N LEU A 117 -10.19 24.15 37.69
CA LEU A 117 -10.64 25.30 36.90
C LEU A 117 -10.10 26.58 37.56
N ASN A 118 -9.42 27.43 36.78
CA ASN A 118 -8.73 28.66 37.21
C ASN A 118 -7.37 28.50 37.93
N GLY A 119 -6.71 27.33 37.88
CA GLY A 119 -5.34 27.17 38.39
C GLY A 119 -4.27 27.83 37.50
N SER A 120 -3.34 28.60 38.09
CA SER A 120 -2.26 29.28 37.37
C SER A 120 -1.01 28.43 37.09
N ASN A 121 -0.93 27.21 37.63
CA ASN A 121 0.25 26.34 37.50
C ASN A 121 0.18 25.46 36.26
N ALA A 122 0.95 25.80 35.24
CA ALA A 122 1.09 25.00 34.02
C ALA A 122 1.87 23.68 34.21
N LYS A 123 2.63 23.55 35.30
CA LYS A 123 3.41 22.34 35.61
C LYS A 123 2.47 21.21 36.07
N ARG A 124 2.68 20.04 35.48
CA ARG A 124 1.82 18.85 35.61
C ARG A 124 2.46 17.86 36.58
N ASN A 125 1.66 16.96 37.14
CA ASN A 125 2.18 15.88 37.99
C ASN A 125 2.07 14.53 37.28
N ILE A 126 3.02 13.63 37.54
CA ILE A 126 3.10 12.31 36.93
C ILE A 126 3.35 11.25 38.00
N SER A 127 2.68 10.10 37.90
CA SER A 127 2.93 8.95 38.78
C SER A 127 4.28 8.33 38.45
N SER A 128 4.93 7.70 39.41
CA SER A 128 6.14 6.88 39.22
C SER A 128 6.02 5.87 38.07
N ILE A 129 4.89 5.18 37.92
CA ILE A 129 4.65 4.22 36.82
C ILE A 129 4.61 4.90 35.46
N ALA A 130 3.74 5.91 35.27
CA ALA A 130 3.68 6.66 34.02
C ALA A 130 5.00 7.39 33.71
N GLY A 131 5.74 7.82 34.74
CA GLY A 131 7.07 8.42 34.60
C GLY A 131 8.10 7.40 34.11
N LEU A 132 8.09 6.18 34.66
CA LEU A 132 8.93 5.08 34.22
C LEU A 132 8.61 4.68 32.78
N GLU A 133 7.32 4.54 32.45
CA GLU A 133 6.86 4.27 31.08
C GLU A 133 7.36 5.34 30.11
N MET A 134 7.25 6.63 30.48
CA MET A 134 7.79 7.73 29.70
C MET A 134 9.32 7.61 29.57
N MET A 135 10.07 7.36 30.64
CA MET A 135 11.52 7.14 30.53
C MET A 135 11.88 5.99 29.58
N LEU A 136 11.16 4.86 29.65
CA LEU A 136 11.37 3.72 28.76
C LEU A 136 11.05 4.08 27.30
N ARG A 137 9.97 4.82 27.04
CA ARG A 137 9.66 5.35 25.71
C ARG A 137 10.75 6.31 25.22
N GLN A 138 11.30 7.17 26.09
CA GLN A 138 12.42 8.06 25.74
C GLN A 138 13.69 7.29 25.38
N ILE A 139 14.01 6.22 26.11
CA ILE A 139 15.16 5.35 25.81
C ILE A 139 14.95 4.67 24.46
N LEU A 140 13.75 4.15 24.20
CA LEU A 140 13.36 3.59 22.91
C LEU A 140 13.51 4.63 21.79
N MET A 141 13.06 5.87 22.01
CA MET A 141 13.15 6.97 21.04
C MET A 141 14.58 7.43 20.78
N ASN A 142 15.43 7.51 21.82
CA ASN A 142 16.84 7.91 21.66
C ASN A 142 17.60 6.99 20.70
N GLN A 143 17.21 5.72 20.60
CA GLN A 143 17.79 4.78 19.63
C GLN A 143 17.38 5.09 18.18
N THR A 144 16.30 5.84 17.96
CA THR A 144 15.79 6.21 16.62
C THR A 144 16.36 7.53 16.07
N GLN A 145 17.31 8.17 16.78
CA GLN A 145 17.87 9.50 16.48
C GLN A 145 16.83 10.65 16.37
N ALA A 146 15.56 10.38 16.70
CA ALA A 146 14.46 11.34 16.68
C ALA A 146 13.85 11.46 18.08
N VAL A 147 13.67 12.68 18.57
CA VAL A 147 13.08 12.97 19.89
C VAL A 147 11.92 13.95 19.78
N GLY A 148 10.94 13.82 20.68
CA GLY A 148 9.81 14.74 20.76
C GLY A 148 8.97 14.76 19.49
N LYS A 149 8.62 15.97 19.03
CA LYS A 149 7.86 16.20 17.79
C LYS A 149 8.45 15.48 16.57
N ARG A 150 9.78 15.38 16.46
CA ARG A 150 10.43 14.71 15.32
C ARG A 150 10.19 13.21 15.30
N PHE A 151 9.96 12.59 16.45
CA PHE A 151 9.60 11.18 16.54
C PHE A 151 8.13 10.97 16.17
N GLU A 152 7.22 11.81 16.69
CA GLU A 152 5.80 11.79 16.33
C GLU A 152 5.58 12.04 14.83
N ASP A 153 6.22 13.08 14.29
CA ASP A 153 6.24 13.38 12.86
C ASP A 153 7.00 12.30 12.07
N GLY A 154 7.80 11.48 12.76
CA GLY A 154 8.59 10.41 12.19
C GLY A 154 7.76 9.23 11.69
N LYS A 155 6.48 9.10 12.07
CA LYS A 155 5.50 8.14 11.51
C LYS A 155 6.07 6.73 11.24
N TYR A 156 6.80 6.19 12.20
CA TYR A 156 7.32 4.83 12.10
C TYR A 156 6.19 3.82 11.96
N ARG A 157 6.46 2.70 11.28
CA ARG A 157 5.60 1.52 11.30
C ARG A 157 6.35 0.34 11.87
N TYR A 158 5.66 -0.39 12.72
CA TYR A 158 6.24 -1.47 13.49
C TYR A 158 5.83 -2.79 12.87
N LEU A 159 6.83 -3.57 12.47
CA LEU A 159 6.68 -4.92 11.96
C LEU A 159 7.06 -5.89 13.08
N TYR A 160 6.18 -6.86 13.29
CA TYR A 160 6.37 -7.97 14.22
C TYR A 160 6.44 -9.25 13.39
N PHE A 161 7.48 -10.05 13.62
CA PHE A 161 7.65 -11.34 12.97
C PHE A 161 7.48 -12.44 14.01
N TYR A 162 6.51 -13.31 13.80
CA TYR A 162 6.25 -14.48 14.62
C TYR A 162 6.58 -15.72 13.80
N PRO A 163 7.63 -16.48 14.12
CA PRO A 163 7.98 -17.71 13.39
C PRO A 163 6.81 -18.72 13.36
N THR A 164 6.57 -19.36 12.20
CA THR A 164 5.41 -20.26 11.98
C THR A 164 5.61 -21.69 12.47
N TYR A 165 6.84 -22.22 12.45
CA TYR A 165 7.15 -23.61 12.80
C TYR A 165 8.29 -23.74 13.82
N TYR A 166 8.36 -24.92 14.46
CA TYR A 166 9.23 -25.33 15.55
C TYR A 166 10.62 -24.64 15.60
N PHE A 167 10.95 -24.14 16.79
CA PHE A 167 12.24 -23.61 17.19
C PHE A 167 13.32 -24.69 17.15
N THR A 168 13.96 -24.87 16.00
CA THR A 168 15.31 -25.43 16.02
C THR A 168 16.30 -24.28 16.20
N PRO A 169 17.41 -24.50 16.91
CA PRO A 169 18.47 -23.48 17.01
C PRO A 169 18.94 -22.98 15.63
N GLU A 170 18.88 -23.83 14.60
CA GLU A 170 19.27 -23.51 13.23
C GLU A 170 18.29 -22.53 12.57
N THR A 171 16.97 -22.77 12.67
CA THR A 171 15.95 -21.86 12.09
C THR A 171 15.95 -20.51 12.79
N ASN A 172 16.13 -20.50 14.11
CA ASN A 172 16.25 -19.27 14.89
C ASN A 172 17.51 -18.46 14.50
N ARG A 173 18.66 -19.12 14.32
CA ARG A 173 19.88 -18.46 13.83
C ARG A 173 19.72 -17.89 12.42
N PHE A 174 19.05 -18.63 11.54
CA PHE A 174 18.76 -18.15 10.19
C PHE A 174 17.87 -16.91 10.22
N LEU A 175 16.76 -16.95 10.96
CA LEU A 175 15.84 -15.82 11.10
C LEU A 175 16.52 -14.62 11.77
N GLN A 176 17.32 -14.85 12.80
CA GLN A 176 18.09 -13.79 13.46
C GLN A 176 19.06 -13.14 12.47
N LYS A 177 19.82 -13.94 11.69
CA LYS A 177 20.72 -13.42 10.66
C LYS A 177 19.96 -12.60 9.63
N ALA A 178 18.85 -13.12 9.10
CA ALA A 178 18.01 -12.42 8.14
C ALA A 178 17.48 -11.10 8.73
N TYR A 179 16.89 -11.14 9.92
CA TYR A 179 16.37 -9.98 10.64
C TYR A 179 17.44 -8.90 10.86
N THR A 180 18.64 -9.27 11.30
CA THR A 180 19.74 -8.31 11.45
C THR A 180 20.16 -7.70 10.12
N GLY A 181 20.08 -8.46 9.03
CA GLY A 181 20.41 -8.03 7.68
C GLY A 181 19.32 -7.26 6.93
N ILE A 182 18.07 -7.18 7.43
CA ILE A 182 17.02 -6.41 6.73
C ILE A 182 17.37 -4.90 6.73
N ALA A 183 17.69 -4.32 5.58
CA ALA A 183 18.07 -2.92 5.49
C ALA A 183 16.85 -1.98 5.48
N GLN A 184 17.08 -0.68 5.72
CA GLN A 184 16.09 0.34 5.39
C GLN A 184 15.80 0.31 3.89
N THR A 185 14.64 -0.22 3.53
CA THR A 185 14.21 -0.35 2.15
C THR A 185 13.00 0.53 1.88
N ARG A 186 12.88 0.95 0.63
CA ARG A 186 11.69 1.63 0.11
C ARG A 186 11.21 0.88 -1.11
N PHE A 187 9.91 0.86 -1.32
CA PHE A 187 9.39 0.43 -2.61
C PHE A 187 9.74 1.49 -3.64
N ASP A 188 10.76 1.24 -4.44
CA ASP A 188 11.28 2.18 -5.42
C ASP A 188 11.35 1.56 -6.82
N THR A 189 12.02 2.24 -7.74
CA THR A 189 12.15 1.76 -9.11
C THR A 189 13.00 0.48 -9.19
N SER A 190 13.89 0.20 -8.23
CA SER A 190 14.70 -1.02 -8.22
C SER A 190 13.83 -2.25 -7.92
N ILE A 191 13.01 -2.18 -6.86
CA ILE A 191 12.06 -3.25 -6.52
C ILE A 191 11.04 -3.41 -7.65
N ARG A 192 10.51 -2.32 -8.21
CA ARG A 192 9.64 -2.36 -9.38
C ARG A 192 10.28 -3.10 -10.56
N ASN A 193 11.54 -2.82 -10.86
CA ASN A 193 12.26 -3.41 -12.01
C ASN A 193 12.66 -4.88 -11.79
N HIS A 194 12.62 -5.37 -10.54
CA HIS A 194 12.75 -6.80 -10.27
C HIS A 194 11.55 -7.59 -10.79
N PHE A 195 10.35 -7.02 -10.64
CA PHE A 195 9.10 -7.64 -11.12
C PHE A 195 8.79 -7.31 -12.58
N ILE A 196 9.27 -6.19 -13.10
CA ILE A 196 8.99 -5.72 -14.47
C ILE A 196 10.28 -5.63 -15.26
N SER A 197 10.41 -6.46 -16.29
CA SER A 197 11.59 -6.51 -17.15
C SER A 197 11.74 -5.24 -18.01
N LYS A 198 12.91 -5.10 -18.66
CA LYS A 198 13.18 -3.98 -19.59
C LYS A 198 12.25 -4.02 -20.81
N GLU A 199 11.81 -5.22 -21.19
CA GLU A 199 10.85 -5.50 -22.25
C GLU A 199 9.39 -5.25 -21.80
N LEU A 200 9.20 -4.72 -20.57
CA LEU A 200 7.89 -4.42 -19.98
C LEU A 200 7.00 -5.66 -19.79
N GLN A 201 7.62 -6.80 -19.49
CA GLN A 201 6.90 -8.00 -19.04
C GLN A 201 6.93 -8.06 -17.52
N ALA A 202 5.78 -8.29 -16.89
CA ALA A 202 5.72 -8.48 -15.44
C ALA A 202 5.71 -9.98 -15.10
N ASN A 203 6.44 -10.34 -14.06
CA ASN A 203 6.37 -11.66 -13.45
C ASN A 203 6.05 -11.49 -11.95
N PHE A 204 4.89 -11.97 -11.54
CA PHE A 204 4.42 -11.97 -10.16
C PHE A 204 4.31 -13.39 -9.60
N ASP A 205 5.14 -14.30 -10.09
CA ASP A 205 5.20 -15.67 -9.60
C ASP A 205 5.87 -15.71 -8.23
N LYS A 206 5.58 -16.76 -7.47
CA LYS A 206 6.15 -17.00 -6.14
C LYS A 206 7.68 -16.87 -6.14
N ASP A 207 8.35 -17.45 -7.14
CA ASP A 207 9.82 -17.44 -7.23
C ASP A 207 10.38 -16.02 -7.35
N LYS A 208 9.67 -15.10 -8.02
CA LYS A 208 10.10 -13.70 -8.10
C LYS A 208 9.99 -12.99 -6.76
N TYR A 209 8.92 -13.23 -6.01
CA TYR A 209 8.81 -12.69 -4.66
C TYR A 209 9.86 -13.28 -3.70
N GLN A 210 10.22 -14.55 -3.85
CA GLN A 210 11.23 -15.18 -2.99
C GLN A 210 12.64 -14.65 -3.24
N ASN A 211 12.98 -14.31 -4.49
CA ASN A 211 14.31 -13.79 -4.86
C ASN A 211 14.43 -12.25 -4.77
N VAL A 212 13.47 -11.56 -4.14
CA VAL A 212 13.55 -10.11 -3.90
C VAL A 212 14.42 -9.77 -2.68
N ASP A 213 14.78 -10.78 -1.90
CA ASP A 213 15.64 -10.71 -0.71
C ASP A 213 16.98 -10.01 -0.98
N ALA A 214 17.54 -10.15 -2.18
CA ALA A 214 18.74 -9.42 -2.61
C ALA A 214 18.61 -7.89 -2.54
N PHE A 215 17.38 -7.36 -2.56
CA PHE A 215 17.10 -5.93 -2.38
C PHE A 215 16.72 -5.57 -0.95
N LEU A 216 16.43 -6.57 -0.11
CA LEU A 216 15.93 -6.39 1.24
C LEU A 216 16.99 -6.64 2.32
N ILE A 217 17.91 -7.58 2.06
CA ILE A 217 18.91 -8.04 3.01
C ILE A 217 20.29 -7.55 2.56
N ASP A 218 20.94 -6.75 3.40
CA ASP A 218 22.33 -6.37 3.27
C ASP A 218 23.12 -7.02 4.41
N GLU A 219 24.03 -7.93 4.08
CA GLU A 219 24.86 -8.62 5.08
C GLU A 219 25.91 -7.69 5.72
N ASN A 220 26.19 -6.53 5.11
CA ASN A 220 27.20 -5.56 5.55
C ASN A 220 26.57 -4.20 5.89
N ILE A 221 25.38 -4.20 6.50
CA ILE A 221 24.70 -2.96 6.90
C ILE A 221 25.62 -2.08 7.74
N ASP A 222 25.84 -0.86 7.26
CA ASP A 222 26.41 0.23 8.04
C ASP A 222 25.38 0.68 9.09
N LEU A 223 25.52 0.19 10.33
CA LEU A 223 24.64 0.49 11.46
C LEU A 223 24.52 2.00 11.76
N GLN A 224 25.44 2.85 11.26
CA GLN A 224 25.32 4.29 11.42
C GLN A 224 24.37 4.93 10.39
N LYS A 225 24.13 4.26 9.25
CA LYS A 225 23.27 4.73 8.17
C LYS A 225 21.90 4.07 8.18
N ASP A 226 21.80 2.85 8.69
CA ASP A 226 20.51 2.20 8.87
C ASP A 226 19.70 2.95 9.93
N ARG A 227 18.51 3.38 9.52
CA ARG A 227 17.56 4.09 10.38
C ARG A 227 16.45 3.17 10.86
N THR A 228 16.43 1.90 10.43
CA THR A 228 15.52 0.93 11.02
C THR A 228 15.88 0.73 12.48
N PHE A 229 14.85 0.57 13.31
CA PHE A 229 15.03 0.30 14.72
C PHE A 229 14.70 -1.16 14.99
N LYS A 230 15.68 -1.91 15.51
CA LYS A 230 15.59 -3.34 15.75
C LYS A 230 15.92 -3.61 17.21
N LEU A 231 15.13 -4.46 17.87
CA LEU A 231 15.51 -5.00 19.17
C LEU A 231 16.71 -5.94 19.01
N SER A 232 17.63 -5.86 19.96
CA SER A 232 18.74 -6.81 20.10
C SER A 232 18.24 -8.00 20.91
N TYR A 233 18.49 -9.19 20.38
CA TYR A 233 18.09 -10.45 20.99
C TYR A 233 19.34 -11.29 21.30
N PRO A 234 19.34 -12.10 22.39
CA PRO A 234 20.43 -13.03 22.67
C PRO A 234 20.54 -14.14 21.61
N ASP A 235 21.77 -14.48 21.22
CA ASP A 235 22.05 -15.49 20.17
C ASP A 235 21.70 -16.94 20.59
N ASP A 236 21.56 -17.19 21.89
CA ASP A 236 21.42 -18.51 22.49
C ASP A 236 19.99 -18.82 22.97
N GLN A 237 19.05 -17.88 22.85
CA GLN A 237 17.68 -18.06 23.31
C GLN A 237 16.72 -18.29 22.13
N PRO A 238 15.76 -19.24 22.26
CA PRO A 238 14.68 -19.36 21.29
C PRO A 238 13.80 -18.11 21.37
N LEU A 239 13.72 -17.36 20.27
CA LEU A 239 13.01 -16.08 20.20
C LEU A 239 11.59 -16.30 19.69
N THR A 240 10.58 -15.97 20.50
CA THR A 240 9.18 -16.15 20.11
C THR A 240 8.67 -15.07 19.15
N PHE A 241 9.39 -13.94 19.05
CA PHE A 241 9.08 -12.89 18.09
C PHE A 241 10.30 -12.03 17.77
N TYR A 242 10.25 -11.34 16.64
CA TYR A 242 11.17 -10.27 16.27
C TYR A 242 10.41 -8.96 16.06
N PHE A 243 11.10 -7.84 16.23
CA PHE A 243 10.50 -6.50 16.21
C PHE A 243 11.34 -5.55 15.38
N MET A 244 10.71 -4.84 14.45
CA MET A 244 11.38 -3.83 13.65
C MET A 244 10.49 -2.60 13.50
N ALA A 245 11.03 -1.41 13.76
CA ALA A 245 10.40 -0.17 13.33
C ALA A 245 11.06 0.33 12.04
N MET A 246 10.25 0.56 11.02
CA MET A 246 10.69 1.13 9.76
C MET A 246 10.39 2.63 9.73
N PRO A 247 11.42 3.49 9.57
CA PRO A 247 11.22 4.90 9.32
C PRO A 247 10.67 5.11 7.91
N PRO A 248 9.78 6.09 7.72
CA PRO A 248 9.30 6.44 6.41
C PRO A 248 10.28 7.33 5.65
N GLY A 249 9.85 7.83 4.49
CA GLY A 249 10.54 8.87 3.74
C GLY A 249 10.73 10.17 4.52
N ARG A 250 11.59 11.05 4.00
CA ARG A 250 11.75 12.42 4.53
C ARG A 250 10.43 13.19 4.28
N ASP A 251 9.91 13.86 5.32
CA ASP A 251 8.67 14.65 5.26
C ASP A 251 7.45 13.84 4.73
N SER A 252 7.38 12.57 5.15
CA SER A 252 6.43 11.60 4.60
C SER A 252 4.99 11.84 5.03
N SER A 253 4.08 11.57 4.09
CA SER A 253 2.65 11.46 4.39
C SER A 253 2.37 10.21 5.23
N ASP A 254 1.20 10.19 5.88
CA ASP A 254 0.77 8.98 6.61
C ASP A 254 0.58 7.77 5.69
N THR A 255 0.12 7.98 4.46
CA THR A 255 0.02 6.92 3.47
C THR A 255 1.39 6.38 3.07
N GLU A 256 2.39 7.26 2.92
CA GLU A 256 3.74 6.88 2.51
C GLU A 256 4.44 5.97 3.53
N SER A 257 4.26 6.23 4.82
CA SER A 257 4.87 5.41 5.87
C SER A 257 4.38 3.96 5.86
N TRP A 258 3.20 3.71 5.30
CA TRP A 258 2.61 2.37 5.18
C TRP A 258 2.97 1.62 3.89
N VAL A 259 3.52 2.28 2.86
CA VAL A 259 3.77 1.66 1.54
C VAL A 259 4.68 0.43 1.64
N MET A 260 5.91 0.61 2.14
CA MET A 260 6.87 -0.48 2.26
C MET A 260 6.46 -1.50 3.33
N PRO A 261 6.06 -1.08 4.56
CA PRO A 261 5.65 -2.02 5.60
C PRO A 261 4.49 -2.92 5.19
N THR A 262 3.46 -2.40 4.51
CA THR A 262 2.33 -3.21 4.05
C THR A 262 2.77 -4.23 3.01
N TRP A 263 3.66 -3.85 2.09
CA TRP A 263 4.16 -4.78 1.09
C TRP A 263 5.04 -5.89 1.71
N LEU A 264 5.92 -5.52 2.65
CA LEU A 264 6.72 -6.47 3.42
C LEU A 264 5.86 -7.40 4.28
N ALA A 265 4.73 -6.93 4.80
CA ALA A 265 3.77 -7.76 5.53
C ALA A 265 3.36 -8.98 4.70
N PHE A 266 3.11 -8.81 3.40
CA PHE A 266 2.75 -9.89 2.50
C PHE A 266 3.94 -10.63 1.91
N ALA A 267 5.07 -9.96 1.69
CA ALA A 267 6.25 -10.58 1.09
C ALA A 267 7.02 -11.49 2.06
N PHE A 268 7.21 -11.08 3.31
CA PHE A 268 8.02 -11.85 4.27
C PHE A 268 7.47 -13.22 4.65
N PRO A 269 6.15 -13.48 4.76
CA PRO A 269 5.64 -14.84 4.92
C PRO A 269 6.07 -15.76 3.78
N MET A 270 6.23 -15.24 2.57
CA MET A 270 6.65 -16.01 1.39
C MET A 270 8.17 -16.25 1.34
N ILE A 271 8.96 -15.36 1.94
CA ILE A 271 10.43 -15.35 1.90
C ILE A 271 11.02 -16.07 3.13
N LEU A 272 10.55 -15.72 4.32
CA LEU A 272 11.14 -16.10 5.60
C LEU A 272 10.35 -17.16 6.35
N ASP A 273 9.15 -17.52 5.87
CA ASP A 273 8.21 -18.41 6.56
C ASP A 273 7.93 -17.92 8.00
N VAL A 274 7.39 -16.71 8.08
CA VAL A 274 6.99 -16.06 9.34
C VAL A 274 5.57 -15.51 9.21
N LYS A 275 4.85 -15.45 10.31
CA LYS A 275 3.67 -14.59 10.41
C LYS A 275 4.11 -13.16 10.62
N THR A 276 3.43 -12.23 9.98
CA THR A 276 3.78 -10.81 10.02
C THR A 276 2.62 -10.00 10.58
N VAL A 277 2.95 -9.03 11.42
CA VAL A 277 2.00 -8.02 11.85
C VAL A 277 2.59 -6.65 11.62
N VAL A 278 1.82 -5.73 11.04
CA VAL A 278 2.23 -4.34 10.85
C VAL A 278 1.27 -3.43 11.60
N SER A 279 1.79 -2.57 12.46
CA SER A 279 0.99 -1.65 13.28
C SER A 279 1.63 -0.27 13.39
N GLU A 280 0.81 0.72 13.70
CA GLU A 280 1.23 2.03 14.21
C GLU A 280 1.66 1.98 15.68
N SER A 281 1.27 0.95 16.41
CA SER A 281 1.63 0.75 17.81
C SER A 281 3.03 0.11 17.93
N PRO A 282 3.92 0.65 18.78
CA PRO A 282 5.17 0.00 19.16
C PRO A 282 4.98 -1.15 20.16
N ILE A 283 3.76 -1.37 20.64
CA ILE A 283 3.42 -2.47 21.54
C ILE A 283 2.94 -3.64 20.68
N PRO A 284 3.55 -4.84 20.82
CA PRO A 284 3.12 -6.02 20.07
C PRO A 284 1.66 -6.35 20.38
N PRO A 285 0.82 -6.56 19.35
CA PRO A 285 -0.59 -6.88 19.55
C PRO A 285 -0.81 -8.33 20.02
N PHE A 286 0.17 -9.21 19.80
CA PHE A 286 0.13 -10.61 20.22
C PHE A 286 1.42 -10.98 20.95
N ASN A 287 1.31 -11.88 21.93
CA ASN A 287 2.49 -12.42 22.62
C ASN A 287 3.17 -13.53 21.82
N ASP A 288 2.41 -14.27 21.02
CA ASP A 288 2.87 -15.41 20.25
C ASP A 288 2.11 -15.55 18.91
N GLY A 289 2.75 -16.15 17.91
CA GLY A 289 2.16 -16.45 16.61
C GLY A 289 1.02 -17.46 16.67
N ALA A 290 0.84 -18.17 17.79
CA ALA A 290 -0.30 -19.05 18.03
C ALA A 290 -1.60 -18.28 18.40
N GLU A 291 -1.51 -16.99 18.76
CA GLU A 291 -2.69 -16.20 19.19
C GLU A 291 -3.60 -15.78 18.02
N PHE A 292 -3.17 -15.93 16.77
CA PHE A 292 -3.99 -15.66 15.59
C PHE A 292 -3.78 -16.72 14.51
N GLU A 293 -4.86 -17.13 13.84
CA GLU A 293 -4.83 -18.22 12.85
C GLU A 293 -4.18 -17.79 11.54
N GLU A 294 -4.34 -16.51 11.17
CA GLU A 294 -3.84 -15.95 9.93
C GLU A 294 -2.31 -15.81 9.90
N SER A 295 -1.78 -15.46 8.74
CA SER A 295 -0.33 -15.27 8.53
C SER A 295 0.05 -13.80 8.47
N VAL A 296 -0.86 -12.92 8.04
CA VAL A 296 -0.62 -11.47 7.96
C VAL A 296 -1.73 -10.75 8.70
N PHE A 297 -1.35 -9.78 9.55
CA PHE A 297 -2.27 -8.81 10.12
C PHE A 297 -1.78 -7.38 9.91
N ILE A 298 -2.62 -6.56 9.29
CA ILE A 298 -2.40 -5.14 9.07
C ILE A 298 -3.28 -4.38 10.04
N ASP A 299 -2.70 -3.92 11.14
CA ASP A 299 -3.41 -3.24 12.21
C ASP A 299 -3.54 -1.74 11.91
N SER A 300 -4.78 -1.31 11.65
CA SER A 300 -5.13 0.10 11.53
C SER A 300 -4.51 0.84 10.34
N ALA A 301 -4.29 0.17 9.21
CA ALA A 301 -3.78 0.83 8.02
C ALA A 301 -4.73 1.91 7.44
N PRO A 302 -4.17 2.93 6.75
CA PRO A 302 -4.93 3.92 6.02
C PRO A 302 -5.90 3.26 5.04
N HIS A 303 -7.02 3.95 4.82
CA HIS A 303 -8.09 3.45 3.96
C HIS A 303 -7.59 3.00 2.58
N ALA A 304 -6.58 3.68 2.01
CA ALA A 304 -5.96 3.32 0.74
C ALA A 304 -5.52 1.85 0.66
N PHE A 305 -4.89 1.31 1.72
CA PHE A 305 -4.44 -0.08 1.73
C PHE A 305 -5.61 -1.03 1.94
N ARG A 306 -6.48 -0.74 2.92
CA ARG A 306 -7.67 -1.57 3.22
C ARG A 306 -8.58 -1.74 2.01
N THR A 307 -8.74 -0.70 1.21
CA THR A 307 -9.52 -0.72 -0.03
C THR A 307 -8.88 -1.58 -1.12
N LEU A 308 -7.55 -1.54 -1.26
CA LEU A 308 -6.84 -2.36 -2.25
C LEU A 308 -6.78 -3.83 -1.84
N VAL A 309 -6.48 -4.14 -0.57
CA VAL A 309 -6.31 -5.53 -0.11
C VAL A 309 -7.60 -6.16 0.42
N GLY A 310 -8.64 -5.37 0.69
CA GLY A 310 -9.99 -5.80 1.03
C GLY A 310 -10.26 -6.11 2.51
N ARG A 311 -9.23 -6.42 3.31
CA ARG A 311 -9.36 -6.74 4.76
C ARG A 311 -8.05 -6.50 5.51
N ASP A 312 -8.07 -6.79 6.81
CA ASP A 312 -6.92 -6.57 7.69
C ASP A 312 -6.14 -7.86 8.01
N ARG A 313 -6.76 -9.04 7.90
CA ARG A 313 -6.15 -10.34 8.25
C ARG A 313 -6.16 -11.31 7.07
N PHE A 314 -5.04 -12.01 6.83
CA PHE A 314 -4.89 -12.88 5.66
C PHE A 314 -4.17 -14.19 5.98
N ARG A 315 -4.76 -15.31 5.57
CA ARG A 315 -4.08 -16.61 5.52
C ARG A 315 -3.03 -16.63 4.41
N LEU A 316 -2.03 -17.49 4.57
CA LEU A 316 -0.92 -17.65 3.64
C LEU A 316 -1.36 -17.93 2.19
N ASP A 317 -2.34 -18.82 2.01
CA ASP A 317 -2.87 -19.19 0.69
C ASP A 317 -3.45 -17.99 -0.07
N TYR A 318 -4.04 -17.04 0.67
CA TYR A 318 -4.69 -15.88 0.08
C TYR A 318 -3.70 -14.88 -0.52
N ILE A 319 -2.45 -14.85 -0.05
CA ILE A 319 -1.47 -13.80 -0.40
C ILE A 319 -1.20 -13.72 -1.91
N LEU A 320 -1.04 -14.89 -2.56
CA LEU A 320 -0.73 -14.99 -3.99
C LEU A 320 -1.89 -15.56 -4.82
N GLN A 321 -2.86 -16.23 -4.21
CA GLN A 321 -3.97 -16.86 -4.95
C GLN A 321 -5.27 -16.07 -4.88
N GLY A 322 -5.38 -15.09 -3.98
CA GLY A 322 -6.66 -14.46 -3.68
C GLY A 322 -7.57 -15.39 -2.88
N TRP A 323 -8.85 -15.05 -2.77
CA TRP A 323 -9.82 -15.88 -2.07
C TRP A 323 -11.24 -15.70 -2.61
N ASN A 324 -12.10 -16.65 -2.28
CA ASN A 324 -13.53 -16.58 -2.57
C ASN A 324 -14.32 -16.47 -1.27
N GLU A 325 -15.27 -15.54 -1.22
CA GLU A 325 -16.15 -15.34 -0.07
C GLU A 325 -17.51 -14.82 -0.55
N ASN A 326 -18.60 -15.41 -0.05
CA ASN A 326 -19.97 -15.00 -0.40
C ASN A 326 -20.25 -14.91 -1.92
N ASN A 327 -19.77 -15.89 -2.69
CA ASN A 327 -19.84 -15.92 -4.17
C ASN A 327 -19.12 -14.75 -4.87
N LYS A 328 -18.20 -14.07 -4.18
CA LYS A 328 -17.33 -13.05 -4.75
C LYS A 328 -15.89 -13.55 -4.73
N SER A 329 -15.20 -13.38 -5.85
CA SER A 329 -13.76 -13.60 -5.93
C SER A 329 -13.04 -12.29 -5.59
N TYR A 330 -11.92 -12.42 -4.89
CA TYR A 330 -11.05 -11.32 -4.48
C TYR A 330 -9.62 -11.59 -4.98
N PRO A 331 -8.95 -10.56 -5.51
CA PRO A 331 -7.61 -10.72 -6.07
C PRO A 331 -6.55 -10.97 -4.99
N ALA A 332 -5.39 -11.47 -5.42
CA ALA A 332 -4.23 -11.68 -4.57
C ALA A 332 -3.66 -10.33 -4.06
N PRO A 333 -3.66 -10.06 -2.73
CA PRO A 333 -3.30 -8.75 -2.19
C PRO A 333 -1.85 -8.35 -2.49
N LEU A 334 -0.92 -9.30 -2.54
CA LEU A 334 0.48 -8.99 -2.87
C LEU A 334 0.64 -8.56 -4.34
N ASN A 335 -0.09 -9.19 -5.26
CA ASN A 335 -0.10 -8.81 -6.66
C ASN A 335 -0.79 -7.45 -6.87
N VAL A 336 -1.92 -7.23 -6.18
CA VAL A 336 -2.63 -5.93 -6.17
C VAL A 336 -1.68 -4.81 -5.75
N LEU A 337 -1.00 -4.96 -4.60
CA LEU A 337 -0.10 -3.92 -4.10
C LEU A 337 1.09 -3.71 -5.04
N THR A 338 1.72 -4.77 -5.51
CA THR A 338 2.87 -4.68 -6.42
C THR A 338 2.50 -3.97 -7.73
N ALA A 339 1.36 -4.32 -8.33
CA ALA A 339 0.84 -3.65 -9.52
C ALA A 339 0.43 -2.20 -9.24
N ALA A 340 -0.29 -1.94 -8.14
CA ALA A 340 -0.72 -0.59 -7.77
C ALA A 340 0.48 0.35 -7.53
N TYR A 341 1.52 -0.16 -6.86
CA TYR A 341 2.75 0.59 -6.61
C TYR A 341 3.52 0.85 -7.91
N ALA A 342 3.60 -0.14 -8.81
CA ALA A 342 4.22 0.04 -10.12
C ALA A 342 3.49 1.09 -10.98
N ILE A 343 2.15 1.04 -11.03
CA ILE A 343 1.33 2.05 -11.71
C ILE A 343 1.51 3.43 -11.07
N HIS A 344 1.56 3.49 -9.73
CA HIS A 344 1.78 4.74 -9.02
C HIS A 344 3.12 5.37 -9.40
N LEU A 345 4.20 4.59 -9.35
CA LEU A 345 5.54 5.04 -9.70
C LEU A 345 5.63 5.46 -11.18
N ASP A 346 4.96 4.76 -12.09
CA ASP A 346 4.92 5.15 -13.50
C ASP A 346 4.35 6.57 -13.69
N VAL A 347 3.28 6.91 -12.96
CA VAL A 347 2.49 8.12 -13.22
C VAL A 347 2.87 9.31 -12.34
N ASN A 348 3.26 9.06 -11.09
CA ASN A 348 3.43 10.12 -10.09
C ASN A 348 4.88 10.39 -9.70
N ALA A 349 5.79 9.42 -9.91
CA ALA A 349 7.18 9.61 -9.53
C ALA A 349 7.84 10.68 -10.40
N LYS A 350 8.70 11.48 -9.78
CA LYS A 350 9.44 12.57 -10.42
C LYS A 350 10.90 12.49 -10.02
N SER A 351 11.78 12.75 -10.98
CA SER A 351 13.18 13.02 -10.70
C SER A 351 13.44 14.51 -10.88
N GLY A 352 13.98 15.16 -9.85
CA GLY A 352 14.24 16.60 -9.84
C GLY A 352 15.57 16.95 -9.18
N LYS A 353 15.84 18.25 -9.02
CA LYS A 353 17.07 18.76 -8.40
C LYS A 353 17.25 18.30 -6.95
N SER A 354 16.15 18.03 -6.24
CA SER A 354 16.12 17.53 -4.87
C SER A 354 16.24 16.00 -4.76
N GLY A 355 16.38 15.29 -5.89
CA GLY A 355 16.45 13.83 -5.96
C GLY A 355 15.19 13.19 -6.53
N TYR A 356 15.09 11.87 -6.34
CA TYR A 356 13.94 11.06 -6.73
C TYR A 356 12.82 11.19 -5.67
N ASP A 357 11.62 11.56 -6.12
CA ASP A 357 10.43 11.64 -5.31
C ASP A 357 9.34 10.73 -5.90
N ALA A 358 8.96 9.69 -5.16
CA ALA A 358 7.91 8.77 -5.55
C ALA A 358 6.51 9.40 -5.46
N ASN A 359 6.34 10.46 -4.67
CA ASN A 359 5.09 11.20 -4.49
C ASN A 359 3.92 10.33 -3.98
N TRP A 360 4.22 9.47 -3.00
CA TRP A 360 3.28 8.53 -2.37
C TRP A 360 2.05 9.21 -1.73
N GLY A 361 2.08 10.52 -1.49
CA GLY A 361 0.91 11.28 -1.04
C GLY A 361 -0.29 11.20 -2.01
N ARG A 362 -0.07 10.89 -3.30
CA ARG A 362 -1.13 10.66 -4.29
C ARG A 362 -1.65 9.22 -4.34
N PHE A 363 -1.11 8.32 -3.52
CA PHE A 363 -1.49 6.92 -3.55
C PHE A 363 -2.95 6.71 -3.11
N THR A 364 -3.45 7.53 -2.19
CA THR A 364 -4.86 7.51 -1.76
C THR A 364 -5.85 7.79 -2.90
N GLU A 365 -5.51 8.70 -3.83
CA GLU A 365 -6.33 8.96 -5.03
C GLU A 365 -6.41 7.71 -5.91
N LEU A 366 -5.28 7.03 -6.10
CA LEU A 366 -5.18 5.81 -6.89
C LEU A 366 -5.93 4.63 -6.27
N ALA A 367 -5.81 4.43 -4.96
CA ALA A 367 -6.56 3.39 -4.27
C ALA A 367 -8.08 3.61 -4.37
N LYS A 368 -8.53 4.85 -4.18
CA LYS A 368 -9.95 5.23 -4.32
C LYS A 368 -10.46 5.00 -5.75
N ASP A 369 -9.65 5.33 -6.75
CA ASP A 369 -10.01 5.08 -8.14
C ASP A 369 -10.19 3.58 -8.41
N PHE A 370 -9.26 2.73 -7.95
CA PHE A 370 -9.39 1.28 -8.09
C PHE A 370 -10.54 0.66 -7.30
N GLU A 371 -10.93 1.25 -6.17
CA GLU A 371 -12.16 0.87 -5.45
C GLU A 371 -13.40 1.02 -6.33
N THR A 372 -13.46 2.11 -7.10
CA THR A 372 -14.63 2.41 -7.92
C THR A 372 -14.71 1.51 -9.14
N THR A 373 -13.59 1.23 -9.80
CA THR A 373 -13.52 0.26 -10.89
C THR A 373 -12.08 -0.11 -11.28
N PRO A 374 -11.81 -1.39 -11.62
CA PRO A 374 -10.53 -1.82 -12.18
C PRO A 374 -10.15 -1.13 -13.50
N LEU A 375 -11.12 -0.60 -14.25
CA LEU A 375 -10.87 0.08 -15.54
C LEU A 375 -9.98 1.32 -15.39
N HIS A 376 -9.81 1.84 -14.17
CA HIS A 376 -8.86 2.91 -13.88
C HIS A 376 -7.43 2.59 -14.30
N VAL A 377 -7.04 1.32 -14.44
CA VAL A 377 -5.70 0.91 -14.93
C VAL A 377 -5.40 1.61 -16.26
N PHE A 378 -6.36 1.62 -17.18
CA PHE A 378 -6.23 2.25 -18.49
C PHE A 378 -6.26 3.78 -18.42
N SER A 379 -7.01 4.35 -17.49
CA SER A 379 -7.00 5.80 -17.27
C SER A 379 -5.66 6.29 -16.73
N TYR A 380 -5.02 5.51 -15.84
CA TYR A 380 -3.66 5.78 -15.38
C TYR A 380 -2.63 5.63 -16.51
N LEU A 381 -2.81 4.67 -17.43
CA LEU A 381 -1.99 4.61 -18.65
C LEU A 381 -2.17 5.88 -19.51
N ASN A 382 -3.40 6.35 -19.70
CA ASN A 382 -3.66 7.61 -20.43
C ASN A 382 -3.11 8.84 -19.70
N ARG A 383 -3.08 8.84 -18.37
CA ARG A 383 -2.40 9.89 -17.57
C ARG A 383 -0.88 9.83 -17.78
N TRP A 384 -0.29 8.64 -17.83
CA TRP A 384 1.12 8.45 -18.18
C TRP A 384 1.42 8.99 -19.58
N VAL A 385 0.66 8.59 -20.60
CA VAL A 385 0.79 9.08 -21.99
C VAL A 385 0.80 10.60 -22.06
N ARG A 386 -0.16 11.25 -21.40
CA ARG A 386 -0.24 12.72 -21.33
C ARG A 386 0.97 13.35 -20.64
N SER A 387 1.48 12.73 -19.56
CA SER A 387 2.67 13.23 -18.86
C SER A 387 3.95 13.13 -19.70
N GLN A 388 4.02 12.15 -20.60
CA GLN A 388 5.15 11.97 -21.52
C GLN A 388 5.06 12.87 -22.76
N GLY A 389 3.92 13.55 -22.99
CA GLY A 389 3.71 14.39 -24.16
C GLY A 389 3.63 13.62 -25.48
N ILE A 390 3.33 12.32 -25.43
CA ILE A 390 3.21 11.44 -26.61
C ILE A 390 1.73 11.23 -26.96
N GLU A 391 1.42 10.94 -28.22
CA GLU A 391 0.03 10.69 -28.65
C GLU A 391 -0.52 9.33 -28.16
N THR A 392 0.34 8.32 -28.02
CA THR A 392 -0.04 6.96 -27.59
C THR A 392 1.10 6.26 -26.87
N ALA A 393 0.76 5.32 -25.98
CA ALA A 393 1.73 4.42 -25.38
C ALA A 393 2.31 3.44 -26.41
N ARG A 394 3.53 2.97 -26.17
CA ARG A 394 4.11 1.84 -26.91
C ARG A 394 3.32 0.56 -26.61
N LEU A 395 3.29 -0.34 -27.58
CA LEU A 395 2.53 -1.57 -27.51
C LEU A 395 2.91 -2.44 -26.31
N GLU A 396 4.19 -2.56 -25.98
CA GLU A 396 4.68 -3.33 -24.84
C GLU A 396 4.15 -2.76 -23.52
N LYS A 397 4.01 -1.43 -23.43
CA LYS A 397 3.42 -0.76 -22.27
C LYS A 397 1.91 -1.02 -22.17
N ILE A 398 1.23 -1.07 -23.32
CA ILE A 398 -0.19 -1.45 -23.38
C ILE A 398 -0.35 -2.91 -22.94
N LYS A 399 0.49 -3.82 -23.43
CA LYS A 399 0.53 -5.24 -23.03
C LYS A 399 0.80 -5.39 -21.53
N LEU A 400 1.74 -4.61 -20.95
CA LEU A 400 1.97 -4.58 -19.50
C LEU A 400 0.69 -4.23 -18.72
N TYR A 401 0.02 -3.14 -19.08
CA TYR A 401 -1.16 -2.67 -18.36
C TYR A 401 -2.36 -3.59 -18.55
N ALA A 402 -2.58 -4.05 -19.79
CA ALA A 402 -3.69 -4.93 -20.12
C ALA A 402 -3.46 -6.33 -19.56
N TYR A 403 -2.38 -7.01 -19.94
CA TYR A 403 -2.24 -8.44 -19.67
C TYR A 403 -1.67 -8.77 -18.29
N HIS A 404 -0.93 -7.84 -17.67
CA HIS A 404 -0.30 -8.10 -16.37
C HIS A 404 -0.93 -7.31 -15.22
N PHE A 405 -1.16 -6.00 -15.38
CA PHE A 405 -1.68 -5.19 -14.28
C PHE A 405 -3.19 -5.31 -14.09
N TYR A 406 -3.99 -5.23 -15.17
CA TYR A 406 -5.44 -5.27 -15.05
C TYR A 406 -5.98 -6.53 -14.33
N PRO A 407 -5.48 -7.75 -14.62
CA PRO A 407 -5.90 -8.97 -13.92
C PRO A 407 -5.60 -8.96 -12.42
N CYS A 408 -4.65 -8.14 -11.95
CA CYS A 408 -4.41 -7.99 -10.52
C CYS A 408 -5.57 -7.30 -9.80
N PHE A 409 -6.44 -6.56 -10.50
CA PHE A 409 -7.55 -5.80 -9.89
C PHE A 409 -8.93 -6.37 -10.23
N ASP A 410 -9.06 -7.12 -11.34
CA ASP A 410 -10.31 -7.80 -11.72
C ASP A 410 -10.13 -9.33 -11.62
N PRO A 411 -10.62 -9.97 -10.54
CA PRO A 411 -10.44 -11.40 -10.32
C PRO A 411 -11.30 -12.27 -11.25
N TYR A 412 -12.14 -11.65 -12.10
CA TYR A 412 -12.99 -12.32 -13.08
C TYR A 412 -12.36 -12.35 -14.48
N VAL A 413 -11.07 -12.00 -14.58
CA VAL A 413 -10.33 -11.93 -15.83
C VAL A 413 -8.95 -12.55 -15.68
N GLU A 414 -8.61 -13.41 -16.65
CA GLU A 414 -7.27 -13.92 -16.83
C GLU A 414 -6.90 -13.76 -18.31
N TYR A 415 -5.65 -13.39 -18.59
CA TYR A 415 -5.10 -13.41 -19.95
C TYR A 415 -4.21 -14.64 -20.10
N ASP A 416 -4.56 -15.50 -21.04
CA ASP A 416 -3.78 -16.69 -21.36
C ASP A 416 -2.73 -16.36 -22.43
N PHE A 417 -1.46 -16.39 -22.03
CA PHE A 417 -0.34 -16.07 -22.90
C PHE A 417 -0.06 -17.14 -23.97
N GLU A 418 -0.49 -18.38 -23.76
CA GLU A 418 -0.32 -19.47 -24.74
C GLU A 418 -1.34 -19.35 -25.86
N SER A 419 -2.62 -19.26 -25.50
CA SER A 419 -3.71 -19.11 -26.49
C SER A 419 -3.84 -17.68 -27.03
N LYS A 420 -3.24 -16.69 -26.36
CA LYS A 420 -3.39 -15.25 -26.64
C LYS A 420 -4.85 -14.81 -26.59
N GLU A 421 -5.58 -15.31 -25.61
CA GLU A 421 -7.00 -15.03 -25.42
C GLU A 421 -7.33 -14.66 -23.99
N TRP A 422 -8.41 -13.90 -23.85
CA TRP A 422 -8.93 -13.52 -22.54
C TRP A 422 -9.95 -14.55 -22.06
N LYS A 423 -9.78 -15.03 -20.84
CA LYS A 423 -10.79 -15.78 -20.10
C LYS A 423 -11.59 -14.79 -19.25
N LEU A 424 -12.72 -14.33 -19.78
CA LEU A 424 -13.62 -13.40 -19.08
C LEU A 424 -14.80 -14.14 -18.46
N MET A 425 -15.08 -13.86 -17.18
CA MET A 425 -16.35 -14.21 -16.54
C MET A 425 -17.33 -13.02 -16.66
N LYS A 426 -18.62 -13.27 -16.44
CA LYS A 426 -19.70 -12.31 -16.70
C LYS A 426 -19.61 -11.06 -15.82
N GLU A 427 -19.03 -11.19 -14.64
CA GLU A 427 -18.89 -10.17 -13.60
C GLU A 427 -17.77 -9.16 -13.91
N SER A 428 -16.90 -9.45 -14.89
CA SER A 428 -15.80 -8.56 -15.24
C SER A 428 -16.28 -7.23 -15.82
N HIS A 429 -15.58 -6.16 -15.42
CA HIS A 429 -15.79 -4.81 -15.96
C HIS A 429 -15.24 -4.66 -17.38
N LEU A 430 -14.36 -5.58 -17.84
CA LEU A 430 -13.77 -5.58 -19.17
C LEU A 430 -14.76 -6.03 -20.26
N ASN A 431 -15.85 -6.70 -19.88
CA ASN A 431 -16.85 -7.24 -20.81
C ASN A 431 -17.43 -6.19 -21.76
N HIS A 432 -17.88 -5.04 -21.22
CA HIS A 432 -18.45 -3.99 -22.06
C HIS A 432 -17.40 -3.37 -23.00
N PRO A 433 -16.24 -2.86 -22.52
CA PRO A 433 -15.22 -2.32 -23.41
C PRO A 433 -14.78 -3.31 -24.50
N LYS A 434 -14.54 -4.58 -24.15
CA LYS A 434 -14.14 -5.60 -25.13
C LYS A 434 -15.23 -5.82 -26.18
N LYS A 435 -16.48 -6.03 -25.75
CA LYS A 435 -17.58 -6.28 -26.68
C LYS A 435 -17.88 -5.09 -27.59
N ILE A 436 -17.81 -3.87 -27.06
CA ILE A 436 -17.96 -2.63 -27.83
C ILE A 436 -16.87 -2.57 -28.91
N THR A 437 -15.61 -2.79 -28.51
CA THR A 437 -14.46 -2.82 -29.44
C THR A 437 -14.65 -3.87 -30.51
N ASP A 438 -15.03 -5.10 -30.16
CA ASP A 438 -15.29 -6.19 -31.11
C ASP A 438 -16.41 -5.84 -32.10
N LEU A 439 -17.47 -5.15 -31.66
CA LEU A 439 -18.63 -4.80 -32.49
C LEU A 439 -18.31 -3.69 -33.49
N TYR A 440 -17.76 -2.55 -33.05
CA TYR A 440 -17.48 -1.47 -34.02
C TYR A 440 -16.33 -1.83 -34.95
N ARG A 441 -15.40 -2.69 -34.50
CA ARG A 441 -14.36 -3.29 -35.36
C ARG A 441 -14.93 -4.31 -36.36
N LYS A 442 -16.23 -4.53 -36.49
CA LYS A 442 -16.76 -5.28 -37.64
C LYS A 442 -16.93 -4.40 -38.87
N PHE A 443 -17.28 -3.13 -38.69
CA PHE A 443 -17.61 -2.23 -39.80
C PHE A 443 -16.61 -1.07 -39.96
N TYR A 444 -15.96 -0.62 -38.87
CA TYR A 444 -15.09 0.55 -38.86
C TYR A 444 -13.66 0.22 -38.40
N ARG A 445 -12.66 0.83 -39.05
CA ARG A 445 -11.26 0.96 -38.60
C ARG A 445 -10.82 2.40 -38.68
N ALA A 446 -9.81 2.76 -37.89
CA ALA A 446 -9.07 3.99 -38.16
C ALA A 446 -8.31 3.86 -39.49
N ASN A 447 -8.14 4.97 -40.23
CA ASN A 447 -7.51 4.94 -41.55
C ASN A 447 -6.00 4.58 -41.48
N LYS A 448 -5.31 5.09 -40.45
CA LYS A 448 -3.90 4.75 -40.22
C LYS A 448 -3.75 3.32 -39.69
N ARG A 449 -2.96 2.51 -40.41
CA ARG A 449 -2.62 1.13 -40.03
C ARG A 449 -1.82 1.03 -38.74
N TYR A 450 -0.86 1.93 -38.55
CA TYR A 450 -0.01 1.98 -37.36
C TYR A 450 -0.25 3.27 -36.60
N ASN A 451 -0.36 3.17 -35.27
CA ASN A 451 -0.53 4.29 -34.35
C ASN A 451 -1.62 5.30 -34.79
N PRO A 452 -2.89 4.86 -34.95
CA PRO A 452 -3.97 5.79 -35.20
C PRO A 452 -4.17 6.75 -34.02
N LYS A 453 -4.70 7.94 -34.31
CA LYS A 453 -5.04 8.93 -33.28
C LYS A 453 -6.20 8.42 -32.43
N SER A 454 -6.18 8.70 -31.12
CA SER A 454 -7.22 8.27 -30.16
C SER A 454 -8.64 8.64 -30.62
N ASN A 455 -8.83 9.89 -31.08
CA ASN A 455 -10.11 10.38 -31.59
C ASN A 455 -10.60 9.68 -32.87
N ALA A 456 -9.69 9.13 -33.68
CA ALA A 456 -10.04 8.35 -34.86
C ALA A 456 -10.48 6.94 -34.48
N VAL A 457 -9.85 6.34 -33.47
CA VAL A 457 -10.20 5.01 -32.94
C VAL A 457 -11.56 5.02 -32.27
N LEU A 458 -11.85 6.04 -31.46
CA LEU A 458 -13.05 6.13 -30.62
C LEU A 458 -14.26 6.74 -31.34
N LYS A 459 -14.13 7.10 -32.62
CA LYS A 459 -15.15 7.83 -33.38
C LYS A 459 -16.56 7.20 -33.34
N PRO A 460 -16.73 5.87 -33.50
CA PRO A 460 -18.06 5.26 -33.42
C PRO A 460 -18.69 5.38 -32.02
N ILE A 461 -17.88 5.27 -30.96
CA ILE A 461 -18.33 5.41 -29.57
C ILE A 461 -18.73 6.85 -29.29
N ASP A 462 -17.92 7.82 -29.75
CA ASP A 462 -18.19 9.25 -29.57
C ASP A 462 -19.54 9.65 -30.18
N ILE A 463 -19.80 9.20 -31.41
CA ILE A 463 -21.06 9.50 -32.11
C ILE A 463 -22.24 8.81 -31.43
N ALA A 464 -22.10 7.56 -31.00
CA ALA A 464 -23.16 6.86 -30.29
C ALA A 464 -23.52 7.55 -28.97
N ALA A 465 -22.51 7.90 -28.16
CA ALA A 465 -22.70 8.61 -26.90
C ALA A 465 -23.30 10.00 -27.11
N GLU A 466 -22.77 10.78 -28.06
CA GLU A 466 -23.26 12.12 -28.39
C GLU A 466 -24.73 12.09 -28.84
N THR A 467 -25.11 11.08 -29.62
CA THR A 467 -26.50 10.88 -30.08
C THR A 467 -27.44 10.64 -28.90
N ILE A 468 -27.07 9.76 -27.97
CA ILE A 468 -27.89 9.48 -26.77
C ILE A 468 -28.02 10.74 -25.90
N LEU A 469 -26.94 11.49 -25.72
CA LEU A 469 -26.95 12.69 -24.89
C LEU A 469 -27.85 13.80 -25.47
N LYS A 470 -27.88 13.93 -26.80
CA LYS A 470 -28.66 14.95 -27.52
C LYS A 470 -30.11 14.54 -27.81
N ALA A 471 -30.42 13.24 -27.82
CA ALA A 471 -31.75 12.75 -28.16
C ALA A 471 -32.82 13.32 -27.23
N GLU A 472 -34.02 13.63 -27.72
CA GLU A 472 -35.11 14.12 -26.87
C GLU A 472 -35.72 12.98 -26.04
N THR A 473 -35.74 13.10 -24.70
CA THR A 473 -36.14 12.02 -23.78
C THR A 473 -37.60 11.59 -23.93
N SER A 474 -38.46 12.49 -24.38
CA SER A 474 -39.90 12.25 -24.62
C SER A 474 -40.16 11.36 -25.84
N VAL A 475 -39.25 11.36 -26.82
CA VAL A 475 -39.44 10.74 -28.14
C VAL A 475 -38.55 9.51 -28.32
N PHE A 476 -37.31 9.55 -27.83
CA PHE A 476 -36.32 8.51 -28.07
C PHE A 476 -36.09 7.63 -26.83
N ASN A 477 -36.73 6.46 -26.81
CA ASN A 477 -36.58 5.42 -25.80
C ASN A 477 -36.50 4.00 -26.44
N GLY A 478 -35.81 3.07 -25.78
CA GLY A 478 -35.69 1.68 -26.24
C GLY A 478 -35.25 1.58 -27.70
N GLU A 479 -36.04 0.86 -28.50
CA GLU A 479 -35.77 0.62 -29.93
C GLU A 479 -35.71 1.89 -30.79
N THR A 480 -36.42 2.96 -30.43
CA THR A 480 -36.35 4.23 -31.18
C THR A 480 -35.00 4.93 -30.98
N LEU A 481 -34.44 4.82 -29.77
CA LEU A 481 -33.10 5.32 -29.47
C LEU A 481 -32.02 4.47 -30.16
N VAL A 482 -32.20 3.15 -30.22
CA VAL A 482 -31.36 2.24 -31.00
C VAL A 482 -31.32 2.67 -32.47
N ALA A 483 -32.49 2.92 -33.07
CA ALA A 483 -32.59 3.36 -34.46
C ALA A 483 -31.92 4.71 -34.70
N ALA A 484 -32.05 5.67 -33.76
CA ALA A 484 -31.38 6.97 -33.84
C ALA A 484 -29.85 6.84 -33.82
N VAL A 485 -29.31 6.05 -32.89
CA VAL A 485 -27.87 5.77 -32.81
C VAL A 485 -27.39 5.06 -34.08
N ALA A 486 -28.11 4.03 -34.54
CA ALA A 486 -27.76 3.32 -35.77
C ALA A 486 -27.74 4.26 -36.99
N ALA A 487 -28.70 5.17 -37.10
CA ALA A 487 -28.76 6.14 -38.19
C ALA A 487 -27.57 7.11 -38.19
N GLU A 488 -27.17 7.65 -37.02
CA GLU A 488 -26.02 8.56 -36.93
C GLU A 488 -24.67 7.84 -37.19
N VAL A 489 -24.53 6.59 -36.73
CA VAL A 489 -23.37 5.76 -37.04
C VAL A 489 -23.35 5.36 -38.53
N PHE A 490 -24.52 5.12 -39.14
CA PHE A 490 -24.61 4.89 -40.59
C PHE A 490 -24.17 6.12 -41.39
N LYS A 491 -24.59 7.33 -40.98
CA LYS A 491 -24.11 8.59 -41.58
C LYS A 491 -22.59 8.80 -41.41
N LEU A 492 -22.00 8.32 -40.32
CA LEU A 492 -20.54 8.27 -40.20
C LEU A 492 -19.95 7.40 -41.31
N MET A 493 -20.46 6.19 -41.48
CA MET A 493 -19.94 5.27 -42.49
C MET A 493 -20.12 5.80 -43.91
N ASP A 494 -21.25 6.44 -44.25
CA ASP A 494 -21.41 7.09 -45.55
C ASP A 494 -20.34 8.16 -45.81
N ARG A 495 -19.96 8.94 -44.79
CA ARG A 495 -18.87 9.90 -44.91
C ARG A 495 -17.50 9.22 -45.05
N VAL A 496 -17.28 8.09 -44.39
CA VAL A 496 -16.07 7.27 -44.53
C VAL A 496 -15.98 6.69 -45.96
N HIS A 497 -17.06 6.14 -46.50
CA HIS A 497 -17.13 5.67 -47.89
C HIS A 497 -16.91 6.81 -48.90
N ALA A 498 -17.39 8.01 -48.59
CA ALA A 498 -17.17 9.21 -49.40
C ALA A 498 -15.78 9.86 -49.19
N ASN A 499 -14.89 9.26 -48.39
CA ASN A 499 -13.58 9.82 -48.01
C ASN A 499 -13.64 11.24 -47.42
N THR A 500 -14.76 11.60 -46.78
CA THR A 500 -14.99 12.91 -46.16
C THR A 500 -14.85 12.89 -44.63
N ALA A 501 -14.73 11.69 -44.05
CA ALA A 501 -14.42 11.48 -42.64
C ALA A 501 -13.24 10.51 -42.50
N ASP A 502 -12.47 10.66 -41.42
CA ASP A 502 -11.38 9.74 -41.08
C ASP A 502 -11.97 8.36 -40.71
N GLY A 503 -11.35 7.30 -41.22
CA GLY A 503 -11.79 5.93 -41.05
C GLY A 503 -11.58 5.06 -42.29
N ARG A 504 -11.77 3.76 -42.14
CA ARG A 504 -11.75 2.75 -43.21
C ARG A 504 -12.88 1.75 -42.96
N TRP A 505 -13.61 1.43 -44.02
CA TRP A 505 -14.64 0.38 -43.98
C TRP A 505 -13.99 -1.01 -44.16
N ILE A 506 -14.56 -2.01 -43.49
CA ILE A 506 -14.13 -3.41 -43.61
C ILE A 506 -15.05 -4.20 -44.55
N MET A 507 -16.36 -3.96 -44.45
CA MET A 507 -17.36 -4.72 -45.18
C MET A 507 -17.66 -4.06 -46.54
N SER A 508 -17.60 -4.84 -47.61
CA SER A 508 -17.93 -4.36 -48.96
C SER A 508 -19.45 -4.34 -49.24
N LYS A 509 -20.21 -5.21 -48.57
CA LYS A 509 -21.67 -5.30 -48.73
C LYS A 509 -22.36 -4.38 -47.74
N ARG A 510 -23.12 -3.42 -48.27
CA ARG A 510 -23.84 -2.41 -47.47
C ARG A 510 -24.87 -3.00 -46.50
N GLU A 511 -25.49 -4.13 -46.84
CA GLU A 511 -26.50 -4.75 -45.97
C GLU A 511 -25.87 -5.44 -44.74
N GLU A 512 -24.74 -6.12 -44.93
CA GLU A 512 -23.96 -6.70 -43.82
C GLU A 512 -23.39 -5.59 -42.91
N GLU A 513 -22.94 -4.48 -43.50
CA GLU A 513 -22.49 -3.29 -42.77
C GLU A 513 -23.62 -2.68 -41.92
N ARG A 514 -24.83 -2.53 -42.48
CA ARG A 514 -26.00 -2.04 -41.75
C ARG A 514 -26.36 -2.93 -40.56
N GLN A 515 -26.34 -4.24 -40.74
CA GLN A 515 -26.61 -5.17 -39.64
C GLN A 515 -25.56 -5.05 -38.54
N ALA A 516 -24.27 -4.95 -38.89
CA ALA A 516 -23.20 -4.77 -37.92
C ALA A 516 -23.32 -3.45 -37.13
N ILE A 517 -23.74 -2.37 -37.81
CA ILE A 517 -24.01 -1.07 -37.17
C ILE A 517 -25.22 -1.18 -36.22
N LEU A 518 -26.28 -1.88 -36.62
CA LEU A 518 -27.46 -2.09 -35.79
C LEU A 518 -27.12 -2.92 -34.54
N ASP A 519 -26.31 -3.97 -34.67
CA ASP A 519 -25.85 -4.79 -33.56
C ASP A 519 -25.03 -3.96 -32.55
N PHE A 520 -24.13 -3.10 -33.05
CA PHE A 520 -23.37 -2.16 -32.24
C PHE A 520 -24.28 -1.17 -31.51
N ALA A 521 -25.20 -0.52 -32.23
CA ALA A 521 -26.13 0.46 -31.66
C ALA A 521 -27.03 -0.18 -30.60
N ARG A 522 -27.58 -1.37 -30.88
CA ARG A 522 -28.41 -2.14 -29.96
C ARG A 522 -27.65 -2.48 -28.68
N TYR A 523 -26.41 -2.97 -28.79
CA TYR A 523 -25.59 -3.28 -27.61
C TYR A 523 -25.26 -2.02 -26.80
N PHE A 524 -24.87 -0.93 -27.47
CA PHE A 524 -24.49 0.32 -26.80
C PHE A 524 -25.68 0.98 -26.09
N VAL A 525 -26.87 0.94 -26.67
CA VAL A 525 -28.08 1.48 -26.04
C VAL A 525 -28.61 0.55 -24.95
N ILE A 526 -28.87 -0.72 -25.26
CA ILE A 526 -29.57 -1.62 -24.34
C ILE A 526 -28.63 -2.12 -23.23
N GLU A 527 -27.47 -2.67 -23.59
CA GLU A 527 -26.58 -3.30 -22.60
C GLU A 527 -25.74 -2.28 -21.84
N VAL A 528 -25.27 -1.22 -22.50
CA VAL A 528 -24.40 -0.23 -21.84
C VAL A 528 -25.19 0.91 -21.21
N PHE A 529 -26.03 1.61 -21.99
CA PHE A 529 -26.74 2.78 -21.48
C PHE A 529 -27.94 2.43 -20.58
N GLU A 530 -28.88 1.61 -21.06
CA GLU A 530 -30.10 1.29 -20.31
C GLU A 530 -29.84 0.36 -19.12
N LYS A 531 -29.07 -0.71 -19.31
CA LYS A 531 -28.77 -1.66 -18.22
C LYS A 531 -27.66 -1.16 -17.31
N SER A 532 -26.44 -0.96 -17.81
CA SER A 532 -25.29 -0.65 -16.96
C SER A 532 -25.29 0.77 -16.39
N PHE A 533 -25.80 1.75 -17.14
CA PHE A 533 -25.98 3.13 -16.65
C PHE A 533 -27.39 3.46 -16.18
N ALA A 534 -28.31 2.48 -16.15
CA ALA A 534 -29.70 2.68 -15.73
C ALA A 534 -30.42 3.81 -16.51
N GLY A 535 -30.02 4.08 -17.74
CA GLY A 535 -30.55 5.18 -18.56
C GLY A 535 -30.11 6.58 -18.12
N ASP A 536 -29.15 6.70 -17.19
CA ASP A 536 -28.69 7.98 -16.66
C ASP A 536 -27.69 8.65 -17.62
N ARG A 537 -28.12 9.75 -18.24
CA ARG A 537 -27.30 10.55 -19.17
C ARG A 537 -26.12 11.24 -18.48
N ALA A 538 -26.22 11.57 -17.19
CA ALA A 538 -25.10 12.17 -16.46
C ALA A 538 -23.97 11.16 -16.24
N ARG A 539 -24.31 9.88 -16.00
CA ARG A 539 -23.33 8.78 -15.95
C ARG A 539 -22.66 8.56 -17.29
N LEU A 540 -23.45 8.59 -18.37
CA LEU A 540 -22.93 8.49 -19.74
C LEU A 540 -22.04 9.69 -20.12
N ALA A 541 -22.38 10.93 -19.74
CA ALA A 541 -21.55 12.10 -20.02
C ALA A 541 -20.33 12.23 -19.09
N GLY A 542 -20.27 11.41 -18.03
CA GLY A 542 -19.33 11.55 -16.93
C GLY A 542 -18.07 10.70 -17.04
N ARG A 543 -17.49 10.42 -15.88
CA ARG A 543 -16.24 9.67 -15.72
C ARG A 543 -16.32 8.25 -16.29
N GLN A 544 -17.47 7.59 -16.16
CA GLN A 544 -17.63 6.17 -16.52
C GLN A 544 -17.46 5.93 -18.03
N LEU A 545 -18.02 6.79 -18.89
CA LEU A 545 -17.81 6.68 -20.34
C LEU A 545 -16.34 6.93 -20.72
N ASN A 546 -15.68 7.89 -20.06
CA ASN A 546 -14.25 8.12 -20.30
C ASN A 546 -13.40 6.89 -19.98
N LEU A 547 -13.74 6.13 -18.92
CA LEU A 547 -13.06 4.87 -18.60
C LEU A 547 -13.30 3.78 -19.65
N ILE A 548 -14.55 3.66 -20.14
CA ILE A 548 -14.86 2.74 -21.25
C ILE A 548 -14.09 3.13 -22.50
N LYS A 549 -14.06 4.42 -22.84
CA LYS A 549 -13.32 4.95 -23.99
C LYS A 549 -11.81 4.70 -23.89
N ASP A 550 -11.20 5.05 -22.76
CA ASP A 550 -9.79 4.79 -22.47
C ASP A 550 -9.48 3.30 -22.68
N THR A 551 -10.32 2.42 -22.13
CA THR A 551 -10.16 0.97 -22.26
C THR A 551 -10.33 0.50 -23.71
N CYS A 552 -11.38 0.94 -24.41
CA CYS A 552 -11.64 0.59 -25.81
C CYS A 552 -10.49 1.01 -26.73
N GLU A 553 -9.88 2.17 -26.50
CA GLU A 553 -8.72 2.63 -27.26
C GLU A 553 -7.57 1.62 -27.17
N PHE A 554 -7.21 1.21 -25.95
CA PHE A 554 -6.09 0.28 -25.75
C PHE A 554 -6.39 -1.13 -26.27
N LEU A 555 -7.62 -1.62 -26.06
CA LEU A 555 -8.05 -2.91 -26.63
C LEU A 555 -8.02 -2.90 -28.15
N TYR A 556 -8.48 -1.81 -28.78
CA TYR A 556 -8.43 -1.66 -30.22
C TYR A 556 -6.99 -1.74 -30.75
N ARG A 557 -6.04 -1.10 -30.06
CA ARG A 557 -4.62 -1.12 -30.45
C ARG A 557 -4.00 -2.51 -30.33
N LEU A 558 -4.35 -3.27 -29.30
CA LEU A 558 -3.90 -4.65 -29.13
C LEU A 558 -4.42 -5.56 -30.25
N GLU A 559 -5.67 -5.37 -30.66
CA GLU A 559 -6.24 -6.16 -31.75
C GLU A 559 -5.69 -5.75 -33.13
N ASP A 560 -5.45 -4.45 -33.36
CA ASP A 560 -4.82 -3.99 -34.59
C ASP A 560 -3.38 -4.53 -34.71
N ASP A 561 -2.64 -4.60 -33.60
CA ASP A 561 -1.32 -5.23 -33.54
C ASP A 561 -1.39 -6.71 -33.93
N ARG A 562 -2.32 -7.47 -33.32
CA ARG A 562 -2.54 -8.89 -33.65
C ARG A 562 -2.87 -9.10 -35.13
N GLU A 563 -3.77 -8.31 -35.69
CA GLU A 563 -4.11 -8.37 -37.12
C GLU A 563 -2.91 -8.03 -38.03
N ASN A 564 -2.10 -7.04 -37.63
CA ASN A 564 -0.91 -6.66 -38.37
C ASN A 564 0.15 -7.76 -38.36
N GLU A 565 0.43 -8.38 -37.20
CA GLU A 565 1.33 -9.54 -37.10
C GLU A 565 0.88 -10.68 -38.03
N HIS A 566 -0.42 -10.99 -38.07
CA HIS A 566 -0.95 -12.03 -38.95
C HIS A 566 -0.80 -11.69 -40.44
N ARG A 567 -1.03 -10.43 -40.83
CA ARG A 567 -0.86 -10.00 -42.24
C ARG A 567 0.59 -10.01 -42.67
N ASP A 568 1.50 -9.56 -41.82
CA ASP A 568 2.93 -9.50 -42.15
C ASP A 568 3.52 -10.93 -42.28
N ARG A 569 3.05 -11.89 -41.46
CA ARG A 569 3.37 -13.32 -41.63
C ARG A 569 2.82 -13.89 -42.94
N ASN A 570 1.54 -13.63 -43.26
CA ASN A 570 0.93 -14.12 -44.48
C ASN A 570 1.56 -13.51 -45.76
N GLN A 571 2.01 -12.26 -45.70
CA GLN A 571 2.77 -11.63 -46.78
C GLN A 571 4.18 -12.22 -46.91
N GLY A 572 4.88 -12.45 -45.78
CA GLY A 572 6.16 -13.16 -45.76
C GLY A 572 6.08 -14.56 -46.39
N ASP A 573 5.08 -15.36 -46.01
CA ASP A 573 4.87 -16.71 -46.56
C ASP A 573 4.49 -16.71 -48.05
N SER A 574 3.82 -15.66 -48.54
CA SER A 574 3.51 -15.51 -49.97
C SER A 574 4.72 -15.15 -50.83
N ILE A 575 5.70 -14.42 -50.25
CA ILE A 575 6.97 -14.11 -50.92
C ILE A 575 7.83 -15.37 -50.98
N THR A 576 7.96 -16.12 -49.87
CA THR A 576 8.72 -17.38 -49.82
C THR A 576 8.18 -18.46 -50.75
N LYS A 577 6.84 -18.53 -50.92
CA LYS A 577 6.19 -19.44 -51.89
C LYS A 577 6.35 -19.04 -53.35
N ASN A 578 6.54 -17.75 -53.64
CA ASN A 578 6.83 -17.29 -55.00
C ASN A 578 8.31 -17.47 -55.35
N THR A 579 9.23 -17.45 -54.39
CA THR A 579 10.64 -17.80 -54.63
C THR A 579 10.79 -19.30 -54.90
N THR A 580 10.12 -20.17 -54.14
CA THR A 580 10.18 -21.63 -54.36
C THR A 580 9.50 -22.07 -55.66
N LYS A 581 8.52 -21.32 -56.18
CA LYS A 581 7.92 -21.61 -57.50
C LYS A 581 8.78 -21.20 -58.69
N ASN A 582 9.67 -20.22 -58.52
CA ASN A 582 10.57 -19.80 -59.59
C ASN A 582 11.82 -20.69 -59.68
N ASP A 583 12.20 -21.36 -58.59
CA ASP A 583 13.34 -22.29 -58.58
C ASP A 583 12.99 -23.69 -59.15
N ASP A 584 11.70 -24.05 -59.23
CA ASP A 584 11.23 -25.32 -59.81
C ASP A 584 10.90 -25.24 -61.32
N GLU A 585 10.97 -24.05 -61.95
CA GLU A 585 10.80 -23.86 -63.41
C GLU A 585 12.13 -23.75 -64.18
N GLU A 586 13.28 -23.90 -63.51
CA GLU A 586 14.62 -23.84 -64.11
C GLU A 586 15.45 -25.15 -63.98
N HIS A 587 14.78 -26.32 -63.98
CA HIS A 587 15.43 -27.63 -64.12
C HIS A 587 14.85 -28.52 -65.22
#